data_AF-X6NLI0-F1
#
_entry.id   AF-X6NLI0-F1
#
_cell.length_a   1.000
_cell.length_b   1.000
_cell.length_c   1.000
_cell.angle_alpha   90.00
_cell.angle_beta   90.00
_cell.angle_gamma   90.00
#
_symmetry.space_group_name_H-M   'P 1'
#
loop_
_entity.id
_entity.type
_entity.pdbx_description
1 polymer ?
#
loop_
_entity_poly.entity_id
_entity_poly.type
_entity_poly.pdbx_seq_one_letter_code
_entity_poly.pdbx_strand_id
1 'polypeptide(L)'
;MSRSPHPNSESNANQASNQAPPANESANDGTNNTTTPGNDASAEHLNLKVKAQDGTEVYFKVKQTTKLKKLMDAYCSRVAKEPGSIRFLFDGERIQPDATPQQLGMENEDEIDAMVEQQGGML
;
A
#
# COMPACT_ATOMS: atom_id res chain seq x y z
N MET A 1 -15.21 59.08 29.96
CA MET A 1 -16.39 58.20 29.84
C MET A 1 -16.27 57.43 28.55
N SER A 2 -16.72 56.20 28.32
CA SER A 2 -17.23 55.07 29.11
C SER A 2 -17.83 54.13 28.06
N ARG A 3 -17.74 52.80 28.26
CA ARG A 3 -18.53 51.74 27.59
C ARG A 3 -18.16 51.34 26.15
N SER A 4 -17.57 50.15 26.05
CA SER A 4 -17.91 49.15 25.02
C SER A 4 -19.42 48.87 25.01
N PRO A 5 -19.99 48.38 23.90
CA PRO A 5 -20.06 46.91 23.76
C PRO A 5 -19.90 46.39 22.32
N HIS A 6 -19.48 45.13 22.18
CA HIS A 6 -19.84 44.30 21.03
C HIS A 6 -21.29 43.82 21.19
N PRO A 7 -22.02 43.57 20.09
CA PRO A 7 -22.44 42.20 19.86
C PRO A 7 -22.20 41.70 18.43
N ASN A 8 -22.13 40.37 18.32
CA ASN A 8 -21.86 39.60 17.11
C ASN A 8 -23.14 38.91 16.61
N SER A 9 -23.34 38.85 15.29
CA SER A 9 -24.34 38.12 14.47
C SER A 9 -24.51 38.95 13.16
N GLU A 10 -24.52 38.44 11.94
CA GLU A 10 -24.47 37.08 11.38
C GLU A 10 -24.08 37.20 9.87
N SER A 11 -23.80 36.16 9.05
CA SER A 11 -23.90 34.70 9.22
C SER A 11 -22.82 33.95 8.39
N ASN A 12 -23.02 32.65 8.18
CA ASN A 12 -22.19 31.66 7.49
C ASN A 12 -22.37 31.65 5.95
N ALA A 13 -21.27 31.53 5.19
CA ALA A 13 -21.28 31.00 3.82
C ALA A 13 -20.00 30.19 3.50
N ASN A 14 -19.95 28.93 3.98
CA ASN A 14 -18.95 27.94 3.55
C ASN A 14 -19.01 27.63 2.04
N GLN A 15 -17.86 27.74 1.36
CA GLN A 15 -17.43 27.00 0.14
C GLN A 15 -16.09 27.65 -0.33
N ALA A 16 -15.07 26.94 -0.81
CA ALA A 16 -14.79 25.50 -0.83
C ALA A 16 -13.28 25.27 -1.06
N SER A 17 -12.83 24.04 -0.78
CA SER A 17 -11.67 23.39 -1.43
C SER A 17 -10.24 23.84 -1.10
N ASN A 18 -9.39 22.82 -0.91
CA ASN A 18 -7.92 22.78 -0.99
C ASN A 18 -7.12 22.76 0.33
N GLN A 19 -7.53 21.91 1.28
CA GLN A 19 -6.52 21.22 2.10
C GLN A 19 -5.87 20.13 1.24
N ALA A 20 -4.57 20.28 0.96
CA ALA A 20 -3.75 19.15 0.55
C ALA A 20 -3.80 18.06 1.63
N PRO A 21 -3.68 16.76 1.29
CA PRO A 21 -3.57 15.72 2.30
C PRO A 21 -2.35 16.03 3.19
N PRO A 22 -2.44 15.83 4.52
CA PRO A 22 -1.26 15.93 5.36
C PRO A 22 -0.26 14.88 4.90
N ALA A 23 0.95 15.30 4.55
CA ALA A 23 2.08 14.40 4.37
C ALA A 23 2.32 13.69 5.71
N ASN A 24 1.81 12.47 5.84
CA ASN A 24 2.00 11.62 7.00
C ASN A 24 3.39 10.95 6.91
N GLU A 25 4.43 11.78 6.95
CA GLU A 25 5.83 11.40 7.14
C GLU A 25 6.03 10.80 8.55
N SER A 26 5.43 9.64 8.78
CA SER A 26 5.78 8.73 9.88
C SER A 26 6.71 7.67 9.33
N ALA A 27 7.89 8.09 8.87
CA ALA A 27 9.01 7.22 8.53
C ALA A 27 9.58 6.56 9.80
N ASN A 28 8.83 5.61 10.35
CA ASN A 28 9.26 4.73 11.43
C ASN A 28 8.72 3.32 11.21
N ASP A 29 9.55 2.45 10.64
CA ASP A 29 10.00 1.26 11.37
C ASP A 29 11.28 0.71 10.72
N GLY A 30 12.36 0.70 11.50
CA GLY A 30 13.61 0.07 11.09
C GLY A 30 13.52 -1.45 11.21
N THR A 31 12.81 -2.13 10.31
CA THR A 31 12.75 -3.60 10.32
C THR A 31 14.02 -4.23 9.75
N ASN A 32 15.09 -4.22 10.55
CA ASN A 32 16.22 -5.12 10.40
C ASN A 32 15.70 -6.57 10.42
N ASN A 33 15.98 -7.39 9.40
CA ASN A 33 15.89 -8.86 9.52
C ASN A 33 16.57 -9.63 8.38
N THR A 34 17.84 -9.92 8.63
CA THR A 34 18.49 -11.21 8.35
C THR A 34 17.51 -12.39 8.43
N THR A 35 17.46 -13.26 7.40
CA THR A 35 16.99 -14.64 7.58
C THR A 35 17.70 -15.58 6.60
N THR A 36 18.74 -16.21 7.14
CA THR A 36 19.30 -17.54 6.84
C THR A 36 18.45 -18.46 5.95
N PRO A 37 19.04 -19.19 4.97
CA PRO A 37 18.37 -20.27 4.26
C PRO A 37 18.19 -21.50 5.17
N GLY A 38 17.10 -21.50 5.94
CA GLY A 38 16.66 -22.64 6.76
C GLY A 38 15.93 -23.69 5.93
N ASN A 39 16.38 -24.94 6.01
CA ASN A 39 15.71 -26.10 5.41
C ASN A 39 14.44 -26.46 6.19
N ASP A 40 13.28 -26.00 5.71
CA ASP A 40 11.98 -26.51 6.14
C ASP A 40 11.18 -26.98 4.92
N ALA A 41 11.22 -28.29 4.70
CA ALA A 41 10.33 -28.97 3.79
C ALA A 41 8.87 -28.83 4.26
N SER A 42 7.92 -28.91 3.33
CA SER A 42 6.46 -28.89 3.59
C SER A 42 5.82 -27.54 3.96
N ALA A 43 6.56 -26.42 3.98
CA ALA A 43 5.90 -25.12 3.89
C ALA A 43 5.33 -24.95 2.47
N GLU A 44 4.01 -25.07 2.30
CA GLU A 44 3.38 -24.94 1.00
C GLU A 44 3.62 -23.54 0.41
N HIS A 45 4.13 -23.53 -0.82
CA HIS A 45 4.43 -22.31 -1.55
C HIS A 45 3.33 -22.09 -2.57
N LEU A 46 2.67 -20.94 -2.50
CA LEU A 46 1.75 -20.45 -3.50
C LEU A 46 2.53 -19.70 -4.58
N ASN A 47 2.11 -19.86 -5.82
CA ASN A 47 2.51 -18.99 -6.93
C ASN A 47 1.41 -17.94 -7.10
N LEU A 48 1.72 -16.67 -6.85
CA LEU A 48 0.81 -15.54 -7.02
C LEU A 48 1.25 -14.71 -8.24
N LYS A 49 0.29 -14.25 -9.04
CA LYS A 49 0.53 -13.45 -10.24
C LYS A 49 0.18 -11.99 -9.98
N VAL A 50 1.19 -11.12 -9.98
CA VAL A 50 1.00 -9.67 -9.84
C VAL A 50 0.88 -9.04 -11.22
N LYS A 51 -0.21 -8.33 -11.48
CA LYS A 51 -0.54 -7.74 -12.79
C LYS A 51 -0.56 -6.23 -12.71
N ALA A 52 0.27 -5.59 -13.53
CA ALA A 52 0.31 -4.14 -13.66
C ALA A 52 -0.85 -3.61 -14.52
N GLN A 53 -1.25 -2.37 -14.29
CA GLN A 53 -2.14 -1.62 -15.21
C GLN A 53 -1.60 -1.52 -16.65
N ASP A 54 -0.28 -1.61 -16.84
CA ASP A 54 0.40 -1.65 -18.14
C ASP A 54 0.31 -3.02 -18.86
N GLY A 55 -0.32 -4.02 -18.22
CA GLY A 55 -0.37 -5.40 -18.72
C GLY A 55 0.89 -6.23 -18.40
N THR A 56 1.87 -5.67 -17.70
CA THR A 56 3.04 -6.41 -17.21
C THR A 56 2.63 -7.38 -16.10
N GLU A 57 2.78 -8.69 -16.33
CA GLU A 57 2.53 -9.75 -15.34
C GLU A 57 3.86 -10.25 -14.72
N VAL A 58 3.89 -10.39 -13.39
CA VAL A 58 5.06 -10.87 -12.64
C VAL A 58 4.63 -11.94 -11.63
N TYR A 59 5.17 -13.14 -11.79
CA TYR A 59 4.87 -14.28 -10.92
C TYR A 59 5.81 -14.32 -9.72
N PHE A 60 5.27 -14.50 -8.52
CA PHE A 60 6.00 -14.62 -7.27
C PHE A 60 5.65 -15.93 -6.55
N LYS A 61 6.69 -16.63 -6.07
CA LYS A 61 6.53 -17.81 -5.23
C LYS A 61 6.68 -17.42 -3.76
N VAL A 62 5.60 -17.49 -2.99
CA VAL A 62 5.57 -17.11 -1.55
C VAL A 62 5.07 -18.28 -0.70
N LYS A 63 5.48 -18.37 0.56
CA LYS A 63 4.90 -19.36 1.50
C LYS A 63 3.58 -18.82 2.06
N GLN A 64 2.59 -19.67 2.26
CA GLN A 64 1.26 -19.29 2.83
C GLN A 64 1.36 -18.49 4.15
N THR A 65 2.40 -18.75 4.95
CA THR A 65 2.66 -18.12 6.25
C THR A 65 3.52 -16.85 6.18
N THR A 66 4.03 -16.47 5.01
CA THR A 66 4.92 -15.31 4.85
C THR A 66 4.13 -14.03 4.57
N LYS A 67 4.51 -12.93 5.23
CA LYS A 67 3.93 -11.60 5.01
C LYS A 67 4.11 -11.12 3.56
N LEU A 68 3.04 -10.57 2.98
CA LEU A 68 3.02 -10.07 1.60
C LEU A 68 3.92 -8.83 1.38
N LYS A 69 4.37 -8.15 2.44
CA LYS A 69 5.38 -7.06 2.40
C LYS A 69 6.58 -7.40 1.52
N LYS A 70 7.11 -8.65 1.58
CA LYS A 70 8.26 -9.07 0.75
C LYS A 70 7.95 -9.12 -0.75
N LEU A 71 6.75 -9.52 -1.14
CA LEU A 71 6.30 -9.53 -2.53
C LEU A 71 6.09 -8.10 -3.04
N MET A 72 5.45 -7.26 -2.24
CA MET A 72 5.25 -5.83 -2.55
C MET A 72 6.58 -5.11 -2.76
N ASP A 73 7.52 -5.25 -1.82
CA ASP A 73 8.85 -4.62 -1.86
C ASP A 73 9.68 -5.09 -3.07
N ALA A 74 9.67 -6.40 -3.36
CA ALA A 74 10.35 -6.96 -4.52
C ALA A 74 9.71 -6.50 -5.86
N TYR A 75 8.38 -6.35 -5.91
CA TYR A 75 7.70 -5.79 -7.08
C TYR A 75 8.05 -4.30 -7.28
N CYS A 76 7.98 -3.49 -6.22
CA CYS A 76 8.32 -2.05 -6.26
C CYS A 76 9.78 -1.83 -6.71
N SER A 77 10.70 -2.64 -6.18
CA SER A 77 12.11 -2.70 -6.60
C SER A 77 12.27 -3.07 -8.07
N ARG A 78 11.45 -4.00 -8.60
CA ARG A 78 11.50 -4.43 -9.99
C ARG A 78 10.94 -3.41 -10.98
N VAL A 79 9.91 -2.65 -10.59
CA VAL A 79 9.35 -1.56 -11.42
C VAL A 79 10.02 -0.20 -11.18
N ALA A 80 11.01 -0.15 -10.27
CA ALA A 80 11.70 1.07 -9.83
C ALA A 80 10.74 2.20 -9.38
N LYS A 81 9.73 1.84 -8.59
CA LYS A 81 8.76 2.79 -8.00
C LYS A 81 8.76 2.69 -6.48
N GLU A 82 8.29 3.75 -5.83
CA GLU A 82 8.19 3.78 -4.38
C GLU A 82 7.10 2.83 -3.86
N PRO A 83 7.31 2.15 -2.72
CA PRO A 83 6.35 1.23 -2.14
C PRO A 83 5.06 1.89 -1.62
N GLY A 84 5.05 3.23 -1.50
CA GLY A 84 3.84 4.01 -1.25
C GLY A 84 3.00 4.29 -2.51
N SER A 85 3.64 4.35 -3.69
CA SER A 85 2.99 4.74 -4.96
C SER A 85 2.37 3.56 -5.72
N ILE A 86 2.35 2.35 -5.13
CA ILE A 86 1.66 1.17 -5.69
C ILE A 86 0.68 0.61 -4.66
N ARG A 87 -0.58 0.55 -5.07
CA ARG A 87 -1.66 -0.10 -4.34
C ARG A 87 -1.83 -1.51 -4.90
N PHE A 88 -1.67 -2.51 -4.05
CA PHE A 88 -1.92 -3.91 -4.38
C PHE A 88 -3.33 -4.29 -3.92
N LEU A 89 -4.11 -4.90 -4.82
CA LEU A 89 -5.47 -5.35 -4.56
C LEU A 89 -5.62 -6.84 -4.87
N PHE A 90 -6.45 -7.51 -4.09
CA PHE A 90 -6.86 -8.91 -4.27
C PHE A 90 -8.38 -8.96 -4.15
N ASP A 91 -9.08 -9.51 -5.15
CA ASP A 91 -10.55 -9.43 -5.28
C ASP A 91 -11.12 -8.00 -5.09
N GLY A 92 -10.34 -6.97 -5.45
CA GLY A 92 -10.67 -5.56 -5.26
C GLY A 92 -10.45 -5.02 -3.83
N GLU A 93 -10.11 -5.85 -2.85
CA GLU A 93 -9.73 -5.41 -1.50
C GLU A 93 -8.24 -5.06 -1.41
N ARG A 94 -7.89 -4.00 -0.66
CA ARG A 94 -6.50 -3.56 -0.50
C ARG A 94 -5.73 -4.51 0.42
N ILE A 95 -4.73 -5.17 -0.15
CA ILE A 95 -3.79 -6.02 0.59
C ILE A 95 -2.99 -5.16 1.58
N GLN A 96 -2.88 -5.62 2.83
CA GLN A 96 -1.98 -5.01 3.82
C GLN A 96 -0.61 -5.71 3.80
N PRO A 97 0.52 -4.98 3.97
CA PRO A 97 1.86 -5.57 3.92
C PRO A 97 2.09 -6.64 5.00
N ASP A 98 1.45 -6.49 6.17
CA ASP A 98 1.55 -7.43 7.28
C ASP A 98 0.64 -8.66 7.15
N ALA A 99 -0.27 -8.68 6.17
CA ALA A 99 -1.15 -9.81 5.94
C ALA A 99 -0.42 -10.97 5.25
N THR A 100 -0.96 -12.17 5.43
CA THR A 100 -0.46 -13.41 4.83
C THR A 100 -1.42 -13.93 3.77
N PRO A 101 -0.95 -14.68 2.75
CA PRO A 101 -1.82 -15.32 1.77
C PRO A 101 -2.91 -16.19 2.44
N GLN A 102 -2.53 -16.95 3.47
CA GLN A 102 -3.44 -17.80 4.24
C GLN A 102 -4.57 -17.01 4.93
N GLN A 103 -4.33 -15.76 5.34
CA GLN A 103 -5.36 -14.93 5.97
C GLN A 103 -6.30 -14.29 4.95
N LEU A 104 -5.82 -14.01 3.73
CA LEU A 104 -6.67 -13.52 2.63
C LEU A 104 -7.43 -14.66 1.91
N GLY A 105 -7.10 -15.93 2.22
CA GLY A 105 -7.65 -17.09 1.52
C GLY A 105 -7.07 -17.31 0.13
N MET A 106 -5.87 -16.77 -0.14
CA MET A 106 -5.19 -16.94 -1.43
C MET A 106 -4.77 -18.39 -1.67
N GLU A 107 -4.99 -18.85 -2.89
CA GLU A 107 -4.62 -20.15 -3.43
C GLU A 107 -3.45 -20.03 -4.44
N ASN A 108 -3.19 -21.10 -5.18
CA ASN A 108 -2.14 -21.13 -6.20
C ASN A 108 -2.71 -20.64 -7.54
N GLU A 109 -1.94 -19.79 -8.24
CA GLU A 109 -2.31 -19.10 -9.50
C GLU A 109 -3.22 -17.86 -9.34
N ASP A 110 -3.43 -17.37 -8.11
CA ASP A 110 -4.21 -16.17 -7.82
C ASP A 110 -3.65 -14.87 -8.45
N GLU A 111 -4.53 -13.96 -8.84
CA GLU A 111 -4.20 -12.67 -9.46
C GLU A 111 -4.26 -11.51 -8.44
N ILE A 112 -3.20 -10.71 -8.39
CA ILE A 112 -3.09 -9.48 -7.59
C ILE A 112 -2.95 -8.30 -8.54
N ASP A 113 -3.89 -7.36 -8.48
CA ASP A 113 -3.81 -6.11 -9.24
C ASP A 113 -2.85 -5.13 -8.57
N ALA A 114 -1.81 -4.72 -9.31
CA ALA A 114 -0.90 -3.65 -8.93
C ALA A 114 -1.31 -2.35 -9.65
N MET A 115 -2.09 -1.53 -8.94
CA MET A 115 -2.47 -0.20 -9.40
C MET A 115 -1.40 0.81 -8.96
N VAL A 116 -0.82 1.53 -9.92
CA VAL A 116 0.12 2.62 -9.63
C VAL A 116 -0.72 3.86 -9.34
N GLU A 117 -0.55 4.46 -8.17
CA GLU A 117 -1.09 5.78 -7.91
C GLU A 117 -0.28 6.77 -8.75
N GLN A 118 -0.95 7.50 -9.64
CA GLN A 118 -0.32 8.31 -10.68
C GLN A 118 0.43 9.51 -10.07
N GLN A 119 1.69 9.30 -9.70
CA GLN A 119 2.63 10.37 -9.43
C GLN A 119 2.94 11.07 -10.76
N GLY A 120 2.27 12.20 -10.99
CA GLY A 120 2.31 12.95 -12.25
C GLY A 120 3.75 13.26 -12.69
N GLY A 121 4.03 13.03 -13.97
CA GLY A 121 5.39 13.17 -14.51
C GLY A 121 5.95 14.58 -14.41
N MET A 122 7.27 14.68 -14.26
CA MET A 122 8.01 15.90 -14.56
C MET A 122 8.36 15.96 -16.06
N LEU A 123 8.51 17.19 -16.54
CA LEU A 123 8.63 17.62 -17.94
C LEU A 123 9.88 17.10 -18.66
#